data_AF-A0A842R8C4-F1
#
_entry.id   AF-A0A842R8C4-F1
#
_cell.length_a   1.000
_cell.length_b   1.000
_cell.length_c   1.000
_cell.angle_alpha   90.00
_cell.angle_beta   90.00
_cell.angle_gamma   90.00
#
_symmetry.space_group_name_H-M   'P 1'
#
loop_
_entity.id
_entity.type
_entity.pdbx_description
1 polymer ?
#
loop_
_entity_poly.entity_id
_entity_poly.type
_entity_poly.pdbx_seq_one_letter_code
_entity_poly.pdbx_strand_id
1 'polypeptide(L)' 'MFSDNNSLTLAPIKRAMKSSTGALVSREAVQFMHDLLLDYLEQLSLSAHEFAKISDKKTITKARLLAAVKNHKRKW' A
#
# COMPACT_ATOMS: atom_id res chain seq x y z
N MET A 1 7.36 17.50 -2.26
CA MET A 1 6.74 17.02 -3.51
C MET A 1 7.48 15.76 -3.91
N PHE A 2 6.94 14.59 -3.55
CA PHE A 2 7.52 13.31 -3.98
C PHE A 2 7.05 13.01 -5.40
N SER A 3 8.03 12.73 -6.23
CA SER A 3 8.04 12.72 -7.68
C SER A 3 7.08 11.70 -8.31
N ASP A 4 6.49 12.08 -9.44
CA ASP A 4 5.57 11.35 -10.32
C ASP A 4 6.11 10.02 -10.93
N ASN A 5 7.07 9.35 -10.30
CA ASN A 5 7.70 8.12 -10.81
C ASN A 5 7.23 6.82 -10.14
N ASN A 6 6.26 6.88 -9.23
CA ASN A 6 5.79 5.72 -8.47
C ASN A 6 4.31 5.39 -8.73
N SER A 7 3.81 5.68 -9.93
CA SER A 7 2.40 5.46 -10.25
C SER A 7 2.15 3.98 -10.53
N LEU A 8 1.58 3.28 -9.56
CA LEU A 8 0.88 2.03 -9.83
C LEU A 8 -0.09 2.28 -10.98
N THR A 9 0.09 1.59 -12.10
CA THR A 9 -0.78 1.83 -13.25
C THR A 9 -2.24 1.46 -12.92
N LEU A 10 -3.18 2.29 -13.38
CA LEU A 10 -4.62 2.09 -13.09
C LEU A 10 -5.17 0.79 -13.69
N ALA A 11 -4.58 0.30 -14.79
CA ALA A 11 -5.07 -0.88 -15.49
C ALA A 11 -4.97 -2.18 -14.65
N PRO A 12 -3.83 -2.52 -14.02
CA PRO A 12 -3.75 -3.58 -13.01
C PRO A 12 -4.77 -3.45 -11.88
N ILE A 13 -4.96 -2.24 -11.34
CA ILE A 13 -5.90 -1.98 -10.23
C ILE A 13 -7.34 -2.30 -10.69
N LYS A 14 -7.74 -1.78 -11.85
CA LYS A 14 -9.03 -2.08 -12.47
C LYS A 14 -9.24 -3.58 -12.70
N ARG A 15 -8.22 -4.29 -13.19
CA ARG A 15 -8.27 -5.75 -13.41
C ARG A 15 -8.45 -6.49 -12.09
N ALA A 16 -7.71 -6.12 -11.04
CA ALA A 16 -7.84 -6.71 -9.72
C ALA A 16 -9.25 -6.49 -9.14
N MET A 17 -9.76 -5.25 -9.19
CA MET A 17 -11.12 -4.94 -8.72
C MET A 17 -12.19 -5.74 -9.45
N LYS A 18 -12.10 -5.85 -10.79
CA LYS A 18 -13.01 -6.68 -11.58
C LYS A 18 -12.90 -8.15 -11.20
N SER A 19 -11.69 -8.68 -11.05
CA SER A 19 -11.48 -10.09 -10.70
C SER A 19 -12.04 -10.45 -9.32
N SER A 20 -11.97 -9.52 -8.36
CA SER A 20 -12.45 -9.76 -6.99
C SER A 20 -13.96 -9.63 -6.82
N THR A 21 -14.63 -8.84 -7.68
CA THR A 21 -16.05 -8.49 -7.51
C THR A 21 -16.96 -9.01 -8.63
N GLY A 22 -16.41 -9.31 -9.81
CA GLY A 22 -17.19 -9.59 -11.02
C GLY A 22 -17.90 -8.36 -11.62
N ALA A 23 -17.80 -7.20 -11.00
CA ALA A 23 -18.55 -6.00 -11.38
C ALA A 23 -17.82 -5.14 -12.42
N LEU A 24 -18.58 -4.30 -13.14
CA LEU A 24 -18.00 -3.19 -13.89
C LEU A 24 -17.49 -2.13 -12.91
N VAL A 25 -16.31 -1.58 -13.19
CA VAL A 25 -15.64 -0.60 -12.33
C VAL A 25 -15.44 0.69 -13.10
N SER A 26 -15.99 1.80 -12.58
CA SER A 26 -15.86 3.14 -13.16
C SER A 26 -14.41 3.64 -13.07
N ARG A 27 -14.05 4.62 -13.91
CA ARG A 27 -12.71 5.23 -13.87
C ARG A 27 -12.44 5.91 -12.52
N GLU A 28 -13.41 6.63 -11.98
CA GLU A 28 -13.31 7.32 -10.69
C GLU A 28 -13.09 6.34 -9.54
N ALA A 29 -13.80 5.22 -9.51
CA ALA A 29 -13.59 4.19 -8.49
C ALA A 29 -12.18 3.57 -8.56
N VAL A 30 -11.64 3.38 -9.77
CA VAL A 30 -10.26 2.91 -9.95
C VAL A 30 -9.26 3.96 -9.48
N GLN A 31 -9.49 5.24 -9.75
CA GLN A 31 -8.63 6.33 -9.28
C GLN A 31 -8.64 6.42 -7.75
N PHE A 32 -9.82 6.38 -7.13
CA PHE A 32 -9.93 6.40 -5.68
C PHE A 32 -9.24 5.19 -5.03
N MET A 33 -9.40 4.00 -5.60
CA MET A 33 -8.69 2.80 -5.14
C MET A 33 -7.16 2.94 -5.31
N HIS A 34 -6.70 3.56 -6.40
CA HIS A 34 -5.29 3.86 -6.59
C HIS A 34 -4.74 4.76 -5.48
N ASP A 35 -5.44 5.83 -5.16
CA ASP A 35 -5.00 6.78 -4.14
C ASP A 35 -4.98 6.12 -2.74
N LEU A 36 -5.98 5.30 -2.43
CA LEU A 36 -5.99 4.50 -1.19
C LEU A 36 -4.83 3.49 -1.12
N LEU A 37 -4.48 2.84 -2.23
CA LEU A 37 -3.36 1.90 -2.28
C LEU A 37 -2.02 2.62 -2.06
N LEU A 38 -1.86 3.83 -2.60
CA LEU A 38 -0.66 4.62 -2.38
C LEU A 38 -0.52 5.06 -0.92
N ASP A 39 -1.59 5.58 -0.32
CA ASP A 39 -1.61 5.95 1.10
C ASP A 39 -1.30 4.73 1.99
N TYR A 40 -1.92 3.58 1.70
CA TYR A 40 -1.66 2.34 2.42
C TYR A 40 -0.20 1.87 2.30
N LEU A 41 0.39 1.97 1.11
CA LEU A 41 1.80 1.64 0.88
C LEU A 41 2.74 2.57 1.65
N GLU A 42 2.45 3.87 1.67
CA GLU A 42 3.21 4.85 2.43
C GLU A 42 3.17 4.53 3.93
N GLN A 43 1.97 4.35 4.49
CA GLN A 43 1.80 4.04 5.91
C GLN A 43 2.51 2.75 6.33
N LEU A 44 2.39 1.67 5.52
CA LEU A 44 3.09 0.42 5.80
C LEU A 44 4.61 0.57 5.69
N SER A 45 5.10 1.33 4.71
CA SER A 45 6.53 1.57 4.52
C SER A 45 7.13 2.35 5.69
N LEU A 46 6.44 3.41 6.13
CA LEU A 46 6.83 4.19 7.30
C LEU A 46 6.86 3.33 8.57
N SER A 47 5.80 2.56 8.84
CA SER A 47 5.76 1.71 10.03
C SER A 47 6.83 0.59 9.98
N ALA A 48 7.07 -0.01 8.81
CA ALA A 48 8.13 -1.00 8.66
C ALA A 48 9.53 -0.40 8.85
N HIS A 49 9.71 0.86 8.45
CA HIS A 49 10.93 1.63 8.70
C HIS A 49 11.13 1.92 10.20
N GLU A 50 10.08 2.24 10.94
CA GLU A 50 10.15 2.40 12.41
C GLU A 50 10.64 1.11 13.08
N PHE A 51 10.09 -0.04 12.71
CA PHE A 51 10.58 -1.33 13.21
C PHE A 51 12.03 -1.62 12.81
N ALA A 52 12.48 -1.14 11.65
CA ALA A 52 13.88 -1.23 11.23
C ALA A 52 14.80 -0.39 12.12
N LYS A 53 14.39 0.84 12.39
CA LYS A 53 15.12 1.80 13.24
C LYS A 53 15.29 1.28 14.68
N ILE A 54 14.23 0.70 15.26
CA ILE A 54 14.29 0.09 16.60
C ILE A 54 15.31 -1.05 16.67
N SER A 55 15.53 -1.75 15.56
CA SER A 55 16.48 -2.88 15.48
C SER A 55 17.88 -2.47 14.97
N ASP A 56 18.16 -1.17 14.85
CA ASP A 56 19.37 -0.60 14.21
C ASP A 56 19.68 -1.19 12.82
N LYS A 57 18.64 -1.41 12.01
CA LYS A 57 18.79 -1.88 10.63
C LYS A 57 18.29 -0.85 9.64
N LYS A 58 19.01 -0.71 8.52
CA LYS A 58 18.65 0.19 7.41
C LYS A 58 17.72 -0.47 6.37
N THR A 59 17.65 -1.80 6.36
CA THR A 59 16.88 -2.58 5.37
C THR A 59 15.49 -2.90 5.90
N ILE A 60 14.44 -2.67 5.11
CA ILE A 60 13.10 -3.18 5.42
C ILE A 60 13.01 -4.65 4.98
N THR A 61 12.72 -5.56 5.91
CA THR A 61 12.59 -7.00 5.63
C THR A 61 11.13 -7.43 5.69
N LYS A 62 10.83 -8.62 5.16
CA LYS A 62 9.49 -9.25 5.26
C LYS A 62 8.97 -9.27 6.71
N ALA A 63 9.82 -9.60 7.68
CA ALA A 63 9.42 -9.64 9.10
C ALA A 63 8.94 -8.26 9.62
N ARG A 64 9.57 -7.18 9.17
CA ARG A 64 9.19 -5.81 9.55
C ARG A 64 7.90 -5.35 8.89
N LEU A 65 7.69 -5.73 7.63
CA LEU A 65 6.41 -5.50 6.96
C LEU A 65 5.28 -6.29 7.64
N LEU A 66 5.52 -7.54 8.05
CA LEU A 66 4.52 -8.31 8.81
C LEU A 66 4.20 -7.64 10.16
N ALA A 67 5.20 -7.08 10.85
CA ALA A 67 4.98 -6.30 12.07
C ALA A 67 4.15 -5.03 11.80
N ALA A 68 4.46 -4.29 10.72
CA ALA A 68 3.71 -3.13 10.27
C ALA A 68 2.24 -3.46 9.97
N VAL A 69 1.97 -4.54 9.23
CA VAL A 69 0.60 -5.00 8.93
C VAL A 69 -0.14 -5.37 10.22
N LYS A 70 0.50 -6.08 11.15
CA LYS A 70 -0.11 -6.44 12.44
C LYS A 70 -0.43 -5.20 13.28
N ASN A 71 0.43 -4.19 13.27
CA ASN A 71 0.20 -2.94 13.97
C ASN A 71 -0.96 -2.15 13.35
N HIS A 72 -1.00 -2.08 12.02
CA HIS A 72 -2.08 -1.39 11.30
C HIS A 72 -3.45 -2.03 11.58
N LYS A 73 -3.55 -3.36 11.57
CA LYS A 73 -4.79 -4.09 11.90
C LYS A 73 -5.27 -3.95 13.35
N ARG A 74 -4.46 -3.40 14.25
CA ARG A 74 -4.86 -3.12 15.64
C ARG A 74 -5.41 -1.70 15.82
N LYS A 75 -5.05 -0.78 14.92
CA LYS A 75 -5.47 0.62 14.96
C LYS A 75 -6.82 0.86 14.28
N TRP A 76 -7.20 -0.05 13.38
CA TRP A 76 -8.51 -0.13 12.73
C TRP A 76 -9.33 -1.21 13.41
#